data_AF-A0A097ASU8-F1
#
_entry.id   AF-A0A097ASU8-F1
#
_cell.length_a   1.000
_cell.length_b   1.000
_cell.length_c   1.000
_cell.angle_alpha   90.00
_cell.angle_beta   90.00
_cell.angle_gamma   90.00
#
_symmetry.space_group_name_H-M   'P 1'
#
loop_
_entity.id
_entity.type
_entity.pdbx_description
1 polymer ?
#
loop_
_entity_poly.entity_id
_entity_poly.type
_entity_poly.pdbx_seq_one_letter_code
_entity_poly.pdbx_strand_id
1 'polypeptide(L)'
;MPNVNIRALKNEILKEVKTAINPDKDKDGKVFSEVAKKTGHLLKESNVTVTQLRKVFTEVKRLSPEDENYKYKLKLLKAKMAYTSGRFPKLKDFQDIVDEALPIAEQNEKTLERFKDFFEAVVAYHKFFGGRE
;
A
#
# COMPACT_ATOMS: atom_id res chain seq x y z
N MET A 1 -19.20 -15.89 -8.39
CA MET A 1 -17.91 -15.68 -7.71
C MET A 1 -18.18 -15.69 -6.22
N PRO A 2 -17.38 -16.38 -5.38
CA PRO A 2 -17.59 -16.35 -3.93
C PRO A 2 -17.57 -14.90 -3.43
N ASN A 3 -18.50 -14.56 -2.54
CA ASN A 3 -18.64 -13.22 -1.99
C ASN A 3 -17.41 -12.89 -1.14
N VAL A 4 -16.50 -12.05 -1.66
CA VAL A 4 -15.27 -11.68 -0.95
C VAL A 4 -15.65 -10.85 0.26
N ASN A 5 -15.34 -11.36 1.46
CA ASN A 5 -15.53 -10.59 2.68
C ASN A 5 -14.42 -9.53 2.81
N ILE A 6 -14.67 -8.34 2.25
CA ILE A 6 -13.77 -7.17 2.24
C ILE A 6 -13.25 -6.86 3.64
N ARG A 7 -14.10 -6.95 4.68
CA ARG A 7 -13.73 -6.69 6.06
C ARG A 7 -12.73 -7.71 6.59
N ALA A 8 -12.96 -9.00 6.33
CA ALA A 8 -12.03 -10.06 6.74
C ALA A 8 -10.68 -9.91 6.02
N LEU A 9 -10.72 -9.66 4.70
CA LEU A 9 -9.53 -9.46 3.88
C LEU A 9 -8.69 -8.27 4.38
N LYS A 10 -9.33 -7.14 4.68
CA LYS A 10 -8.67 -5.98 5.27
C LYS A 10 -7.99 -6.32 6.60
N ASN A 11 -8.69 -7.03 7.49
CA ASN A 11 -8.13 -7.38 8.80
C ASN A 11 -6.91 -8.30 8.69
N GLU A 12 -6.89 -9.22 7.72
CA GLU A 12 -5.71 -10.04 7.45
C GLU A 12 -4.53 -9.20 6.97
N ILE A 13 -4.76 -8.26 6.04
CA ILE A 13 -3.73 -7.34 5.54
C ILE A 13 -3.14 -6.52 6.69
N LEU A 14 -4.00 -5.90 7.53
CA LEU A 14 -3.55 -5.04 8.62
C LEU A 14 -2.72 -5.77 9.69
N LYS A 15 -2.98 -7.07 9.91
CA LYS A 15 -2.19 -7.89 10.84
C LYS A 15 -0.75 -8.09 10.36
N GLU A 16 -0.54 -8.14 9.05
CA GLU A 16 0.72 -8.58 8.46
C GLU A 16 1.50 -7.46 7.75
N VAL A 17 0.87 -6.32 7.44
CA VAL A 17 1.51 -5.25 6.64
C VAL A 17 2.82 -4.76 7.25
N LYS A 18 2.92 -4.62 8.57
CA LYS A 18 4.16 -4.21 9.23
C LYS A 18 5.29 -5.22 9.04
N THR A 19 4.97 -6.51 9.00
CA THR A 19 5.93 -7.58 8.70
C THR A 19 6.30 -7.57 7.23
N ALA A 20 5.33 -7.41 6.33
CA ALA A 20 5.56 -7.32 4.88
C ALA A 20 6.54 -6.19 4.47
N ILE A 21 6.43 -5.04 5.14
CA ILE A 21 7.30 -3.87 4.86
C ILE A 21 8.67 -3.98 5.55
N ASN A 22 8.84 -4.88 6.50
CA ASN A 22 10.11 -5.05 7.22
C ASN A 22 10.92 -6.22 6.63
N PRO A 23 11.98 -5.96 5.84
CA PRO A 23 12.78 -7.02 5.20
C PRO A 23 13.53 -7.90 6.21
N ASP A 24 13.83 -7.40 7.42
CA ASP A 24 14.49 -8.21 8.46
C ASP A 24 13.54 -9.26 9.06
N LYS A 25 12.22 -8.99 9.06
CA LYS A 25 11.18 -9.89 9.54
C LYS A 25 10.58 -10.79 8.45
N ASP A 26 10.75 -10.43 7.18
CA ASP A 26 10.24 -11.17 6.01
C ASP A 26 11.30 -11.25 4.91
N LYS A 27 12.44 -11.88 5.22
CA LYS A 27 13.60 -11.93 4.31
C LYS A 27 13.26 -12.50 2.93
N ASP A 28 12.47 -13.58 2.89
CA ASP A 28 12.08 -14.27 1.66
C ASP A 28 10.95 -13.57 0.88
N GLY A 29 10.32 -12.54 1.46
CA GLY A 29 9.22 -11.83 0.79
C GLY A 29 7.90 -12.59 0.74
N LYS A 30 7.72 -13.63 1.56
CA LYS A 30 6.50 -14.46 1.56
C LYS A 30 5.31 -13.65 2.06
N VAL A 31 5.49 -12.96 3.19
CA VAL A 31 4.43 -12.12 3.77
C VAL A 31 4.19 -10.91 2.85
N PHE A 32 5.24 -10.30 2.33
CA PHE A 32 5.17 -9.23 1.34
C PHE A 32 4.30 -9.60 0.13
N SER A 33 4.58 -10.73 -0.52
CA SER A 33 3.88 -11.15 -1.73
C SER A 33 2.39 -11.38 -1.46
N GLU A 34 2.07 -12.07 -0.37
CA GLU A 34 0.68 -12.33 0.01
C GLU A 34 -0.08 -11.05 0.39
N VAL A 35 0.52 -10.18 1.20
CA VAL A 35 -0.10 -8.91 1.61
C VAL A 35 -0.31 -7.99 0.39
N ALA A 36 0.65 -7.91 -0.53
CA ALA A 36 0.52 -7.13 -1.76
C ALA A 36 -0.61 -7.67 -2.66
N LYS A 37 -0.69 -9.00 -2.82
CA LYS A 37 -1.75 -9.67 -3.58
C LYS A 37 -3.13 -9.43 -2.97
N LYS A 38 -3.28 -9.62 -1.65
CA LYS A 38 -4.52 -9.37 -0.92
C LYS A 38 -4.95 -7.91 -1.03
N THR A 39 -3.99 -6.97 -0.93
CA THR A 39 -4.26 -5.54 -1.09
C THR A 39 -4.71 -5.20 -2.51
N GLY A 40 -4.05 -5.72 -3.55
CA GLY A 40 -4.48 -5.56 -4.94
C GLY A 40 -5.89 -6.08 -5.19
N HIS A 41 -6.24 -7.24 -4.63
CA HIS A 41 -7.58 -7.81 -4.70
C HIS A 41 -8.62 -6.93 -3.98
N LEU A 42 -8.31 -6.51 -2.74
CA LEU A 42 -9.16 -5.62 -1.95
C LEU A 42 -9.50 -4.35 -2.73
N LEU A 43 -8.50 -3.71 -3.34
CA LEU A 43 -8.70 -2.47 -4.11
C LEU A 43 -9.58 -2.68 -5.33
N LYS A 44 -9.47 -3.84 -6.00
CA LYS A 44 -10.35 -4.21 -7.10
C LYS A 44 -11.78 -4.39 -6.61
N GLU A 45 -11.99 -5.11 -5.50
CA GLU A 45 -13.33 -5.32 -4.94
C GLU A 45 -13.96 -4.01 -4.43
N SER A 46 -13.14 -3.08 -3.94
CA SER A 46 -13.55 -1.71 -3.59
C SER A 46 -13.75 -0.79 -4.80
N ASN A 47 -13.66 -1.29 -6.04
CA ASN A 47 -13.80 -0.52 -7.28
C ASN A 47 -12.84 0.68 -7.40
N VAL A 48 -11.64 0.57 -6.82
CA VAL A 48 -10.58 1.57 -7.02
C VAL A 48 -10.07 1.45 -8.46
N THR A 49 -9.93 2.59 -9.14
CA THR A 49 -9.46 2.59 -10.53
C THR A 49 -7.93 2.67 -10.61
N VAL A 50 -7.37 2.20 -11.73
CA VAL A 50 -5.92 2.30 -11.96
C VAL A 50 -5.46 3.76 -11.93
N THR A 51 -6.27 4.69 -12.45
CA THR A 51 -5.97 6.12 -12.42
C THR A 51 -5.80 6.65 -10.99
N GLN A 52 -6.63 6.19 -10.05
CA GLN A 52 -6.53 6.60 -8.65
C GLN A 52 -5.28 6.02 -7.97
N LEU A 53 -4.96 4.74 -8.24
CA LEU A 53 -3.76 4.11 -7.71
C LEU A 53 -2.48 4.73 -8.27
N ARG A 54 -2.44 5.03 -9.57
CA ARG A 54 -1.28 5.68 -10.21
C ARG A 54 -0.96 7.03 -9.61
N LYS A 55 -1.97 7.81 -9.21
CA LYS A 55 -1.76 9.11 -8.54
C LYS A 55 -0.97 8.94 -7.23
N VAL A 56 -1.41 8.03 -6.38
CA VAL A 56 -0.72 7.74 -5.10
C VAL A 56 0.66 7.15 -5.36
N PHE A 57 0.76 6.17 -6.27
CA PHE A 57 2.01 5.51 -6.59
C PHE A 57 3.07 6.48 -7.14
N THR A 58 2.67 7.45 -7.96
CA THR A 58 3.59 8.46 -8.50
C THR A 58 4.21 9.31 -7.38
N GLU A 59 3.49 9.56 -6.29
CA GLU A 59 4.04 10.26 -5.14
C GLU A 59 5.01 9.39 -4.35
N VAL A 60 4.66 8.13 -4.12
CA VAL A 60 5.52 7.15 -3.42
C VAL A 60 6.81 6.90 -4.19
N LYS A 61 6.72 6.77 -5.52
CA LYS A 61 7.88 6.53 -6.40
C LYS A 61 8.92 7.65 -6.35
N ARG A 62 8.48 8.89 -6.05
CA ARG A 62 9.38 10.06 -5.91
C ARG A 62 10.11 10.11 -4.56
N LEU A 63 9.75 9.24 -3.62
CA LEU A 63 10.50 9.10 -2.38
C LEU A 63 11.82 8.41 -2.71
N SER A 64 12.90 8.98 -2.19
CA SER A 64 14.26 8.46 -2.33
C SER A 64 14.87 8.40 -0.93
N PRO A 65 15.55 7.30 -0.57
CA PRO A 65 16.24 7.19 0.70
C PRO A 65 17.40 8.19 0.84
N GLU A 66 17.97 8.64 -0.28
CA GLU A 66 19.03 9.65 -0.34
C GLU A 66 18.53 11.07 -0.03
N ASP A 67 17.22 11.30 -0.06
CA ASP A 67 16.64 12.58 0.32
C ASP A 67 16.50 12.69 1.83
N GLU A 68 17.29 13.55 2.47
CA GLU A 68 17.26 13.81 3.91
C GLU A 68 15.85 14.17 4.44
N ASN A 69 14.97 14.69 3.58
CA ASN A 69 13.61 15.07 3.93
C ASN A 69 12.57 13.96 3.65
N TYR A 70 12.97 12.74 3.28
CA TYR A 70 12.01 11.68 2.92
C TYR A 70 11.01 11.39 4.05
N LYS A 71 11.44 11.47 5.32
CA LYS A 71 10.57 11.29 6.49
C LYS A 71 9.48 12.37 6.56
N TYR A 72 9.82 13.61 6.23
CA TYR A 72 8.81 14.69 6.12
C TYR A 72 7.87 14.43 4.94
N LYS A 73 8.40 13.98 3.79
CA LYS A 73 7.58 13.61 2.62
C LYS A 73 6.63 12.44 2.91
N LEU A 74 7.01 11.48 3.74
CA LEU A 74 6.13 10.40 4.23
C LEU A 74 4.97 10.96 5.08
N LYS A 75 5.22 11.97 5.93
CA LYS A 75 4.15 12.67 6.67
C LYS A 75 3.21 13.42 5.73
N LEU A 76 3.73 14.04 4.68
CA LEU A 76 2.91 14.67 3.64
C LEU A 76 2.07 13.64 2.86
N LEU A 77 2.66 12.49 2.51
CA LEU A 77 1.94 11.39 1.87
C LEU A 77 0.76 10.94 2.74
N LYS A 78 0.96 10.79 4.06
CA LYS A 78 -0.12 10.48 5.01
C LYS A 78 -1.27 11.48 4.93
N ALA A 79 -0.98 12.78 4.99
CA ALA A 79 -1.98 13.83 4.91
C ALA A 79 -2.74 13.83 3.57
N LYS A 80 -2.01 13.63 2.46
CA LYS A 80 -2.60 13.53 1.12
C LYS A 80 -3.49 12.30 0.96
N MET A 81 -3.10 11.16 1.53
CA MET A 81 -3.90 9.95 1.57
C MET A 81 -5.19 10.16 2.35
N ALA A 82 -5.13 10.82 3.51
CA ALA A 82 -6.31 11.17 4.30
C ALA A 82 -7.28 12.11 3.54
N TYR A 83 -6.75 13.12 2.85
CA TYR A 83 -7.57 13.97 1.98
C TYR A 83 -8.20 13.19 0.82
N THR A 84 -7.41 12.34 0.16
CA THR A 84 -7.84 11.56 -0.99
C THR A 84 -8.92 10.54 -0.60
N SER A 85 -8.79 9.87 0.55
CA SER A 85 -9.80 8.95 1.07
C SER A 85 -11.07 9.68 1.54
N GLY A 86 -10.93 10.90 2.08
CA GLY A 86 -12.08 11.77 2.37
C GLY A 86 -12.88 12.16 1.13
N ARG A 87 -12.19 12.40 0.00
CA ARG A 87 -12.83 12.67 -1.30
C ARG A 87 -13.36 11.41 -1.98
N PHE A 88 -12.69 10.28 -1.81
CA PHE A 88 -13.01 9.00 -2.43
C PHE A 88 -13.09 7.90 -1.37
N PRO A 89 -14.27 7.65 -0.76
CA PRO A 89 -14.41 6.72 0.36
C PRO A 89 -13.90 5.30 0.09
N LYS A 90 -13.93 4.85 -1.18
CA LYS A 90 -13.37 3.56 -1.60
C LYS A 90 -11.85 3.39 -1.40
N LEU A 91 -11.12 4.48 -1.17
CA LEU A 91 -9.70 4.46 -0.83
C LEU A 91 -9.46 4.41 0.69
N LYS A 92 -10.50 4.39 1.51
CA LYS A 92 -10.36 4.40 2.97
C LYS A 92 -9.60 3.19 3.49
N ASP A 93 -9.92 2.00 3.01
CA ASP A 93 -9.22 0.79 3.42
C ASP A 93 -7.74 0.81 2.98
N PHE A 94 -7.45 1.39 1.81
CA PHE A 94 -6.07 1.57 1.37
C PHE A 94 -5.30 2.55 2.23
N GLN A 95 -5.93 3.65 2.62
CA GLN A 95 -5.36 4.62 3.54
C GLN A 95 -4.99 3.94 4.86
N ASP A 96 -5.89 3.14 5.43
CA ASP A 96 -5.63 2.46 6.71
C ASP A 96 -4.44 1.48 6.60
N ILE A 97 -4.31 0.78 5.47
CA ILE A 97 -3.15 -0.11 5.19
C ILE A 97 -1.84 0.70 5.11
N VAL A 98 -1.87 1.82 4.39
CA VAL A 98 -0.71 2.72 4.28
C VAL A 98 -0.34 3.33 5.62
N ASP A 99 -1.32 3.73 6.44
CA ASP A 99 -1.11 4.29 7.76
C ASP A 99 -0.39 3.33 8.71
N GLU A 100 -0.68 2.03 8.62
CA GLU A 100 0.03 1.00 9.40
C GLU A 100 1.43 0.68 8.84
N ALA A 101 1.65 0.86 7.54
CA ALA A 101 2.93 0.63 6.88
C ALA A 101 3.94 1.77 7.10
N LEU A 102 3.47 3.01 7.17
CA LEU A 102 4.33 4.21 7.25
C LEU A 102 5.34 4.20 8.41
N PRO A 103 4.99 3.81 9.66
CA PRO A 103 5.94 3.73 10.77
C PRO A 103 7.08 2.73 10.55
N ILE A 104 6.90 1.75 9.67
CA ILE A 104 7.96 0.82 9.29
C ILE A 104 8.80 1.44 8.17
N ALA A 105 8.16 2.01 7.15
CA ALA A 105 8.82 2.64 6.02
C ALA A 105 9.77 3.79 6.43
N GLU A 106 9.48 4.48 7.54
CA GLU A 106 10.33 5.58 8.03
C GLU A 106 11.57 5.13 8.80
N GLN A 107 11.73 3.83 9.10
CA GLN A 107 12.81 3.34 9.96
C GLN A 107 14.19 3.50 9.32
N ASN A 108 14.33 3.06 8.07
CA ASN A 108 15.57 3.14 7.30
C ASN A 108 15.32 3.03 5.79
N GLU A 109 16.39 3.15 5.02
CA GLU A 109 16.41 3.02 3.56
C GLU A 109 15.79 1.71 3.06
N LYS A 110 16.21 0.56 3.60
CA LYS A 110 15.71 -0.76 3.18
C LYS A 110 14.19 -0.89 3.38
N THR A 111 13.67 -0.37 4.49
CA THR A 111 12.23 -0.36 4.75
C THR A 111 11.47 0.60 3.82
N LEU A 112 12.08 1.72 3.42
CA LEU A 112 11.51 2.64 2.45
C LEU A 112 11.45 2.03 1.05
N GLU A 113 12.53 1.35 0.63
CA GLU A 113 12.57 0.62 -0.63
C GLU A 113 11.49 -0.48 -0.66
N ARG A 114 11.42 -1.29 0.39
CA ARG A 114 10.40 -2.33 0.54
C ARG A 114 8.97 -1.75 0.49
N PHE A 115 8.77 -0.57 1.06
CA PHE A 115 7.51 0.16 0.96
C PHE A 115 7.19 0.64 -0.46
N LYS A 116 8.18 1.09 -1.23
CA LYS A 116 7.98 1.46 -2.64
C LYS A 116 7.62 0.23 -3.49
N ASP A 117 8.35 -0.86 -3.31
CA ASP A 117 8.09 -2.13 -3.99
C ASP A 117 6.67 -2.65 -3.70
N PHE A 118 6.20 -2.44 -2.47
CA PHE A 118 4.84 -2.82 -2.08
C PHE A 118 3.79 -2.14 -2.96
N PHE A 119 3.93 -0.85 -3.26
CA PHE A 119 2.98 -0.17 -4.14
C PHE A 119 3.05 -0.70 -5.58
N GLU A 120 4.25 -1.01 -6.09
CA GLU A 120 4.42 -1.60 -7.42
C GLU A 120 3.70 -2.95 -7.52
N ALA A 121 3.94 -3.82 -6.52
CA ALA A 121 3.29 -5.11 -6.43
C ALA A 121 1.76 -4.98 -6.31
N VAL A 122 1.26 -4.04 -5.49
CA VAL A 122 -0.18 -3.78 -5.34
C VAL A 122 -0.81 -3.34 -6.66
N VAL A 123 -0.17 -2.45 -7.42
CA VAL A 123 -0.67 -2.03 -8.75
C VAL A 123 -0.67 -3.20 -9.72
N ALA A 124 0.38 -4.04 -9.71
CA ALA A 124 0.45 -5.23 -10.55
C ALA A 124 -0.66 -6.24 -10.23
N TYR A 125 -0.89 -6.53 -8.94
CA TYR A 125 -1.95 -7.44 -8.52
C TYR A 125 -3.35 -6.86 -8.74
N HIS A 126 -3.56 -5.57 -8.52
CA HIS A 126 -4.83 -4.90 -8.86
C HIS A 126 -5.18 -5.10 -10.33
N LYS A 127 -4.20 -4.92 -11.24
CA LYS A 127 -4.36 -5.20 -12.67
C LYS A 127 -4.62 -6.68 -12.94
N PHE A 128 -3.90 -7.59 -12.28
CA PHE A 128 -4.11 -9.04 -12.38
C PHE A 128 -5.55 -9.47 -12.04
N PHE A 129 -6.16 -8.86 -11.01
CA PHE A 129 -7.56 -9.12 -10.63
C PHE A 129 -8.61 -8.42 -11.52
N GLY A 130 -8.18 -7.76 -12.61
CA GLY A 130 -9.07 -7.12 -13.58
C GLY A 130 -9.47 -5.69 -13.22
N GLY A 131 -8.63 -4.99 -12.43
CA GLY A 131 -8.78 -3.56 -12.19
C GLY A 131 -8.87 -2.75 -13.49
N ARG A 132 -9.94 -1.97 -13.64
CA ARG A 132 -10.20 -1.14 -14.83
C ARG A 132 -9.58 0.25 -14.69
N GLU A 133 -9.39 0.95 -15.82
CA GLU A 133 -8.82 2.32 -15.89
C GLU A 133 -9.60 3.36 -15.08
#